data_AF-A0A914K6S8-F1
#
_entry.id   AF-A0A914K6S8-F1
#
_cell.length_a   1.000
_cell.length_b   1.000
_cell.length_c   1.000
_cell.angle_alpha   90.00
_cell.angle_beta   90.00
_cell.angle_gamma   90.00
#
_symmetry.space_group_name_H-M   'P 1'
#
loop_
_entity.id
_entity.type
_entity.pdbx_description
1 polymer ?
#
loop_
_entity_poly.entity_id
_entity_poly.type
_entity_poly.pdbx_seq_one_letter_code
_entity_poly.pdbx_strand_id
1 'polypeptide(L)'
;MGTKAVDKRLKQVTLDRTEVLKGDPSLLNDLADFFALSNVPFNVVKLPCFQRLIRIPKENIPNRHQIPNILVKNRAETLQKNHYDKFSSSMPFALAIDEYSSNNQRLFCITASQLSKKMVLNTAHLPLIDIESKTASGENLAQFVKNALEDTPFKLENIAAITRDGGANIIAACRCLEVDS
;
A
#
# COMPACT_ATOMS: atom_id res chain seq x y z
N MET A 1 9.46 55.52 19.37
CA MET A 1 8.37 54.53 19.30
C MET A 1 8.66 53.66 18.07
N GLY A 2 9.32 52.51 18.15
CA GLY A 2 9.09 51.37 19.03
C GLY A 2 8.49 50.19 18.25
N THR A 3 9.02 49.90 17.05
CA THR A 3 8.62 48.79 16.18
C THR A 3 9.04 47.44 16.80
N LYS A 4 8.22 46.93 17.71
CA LYS A 4 8.36 45.58 18.30
C LYS A 4 7.13 44.73 17.95
N ALA A 5 6.98 44.31 16.69
CA ALA A 5 5.91 43.35 16.36
C ALA A 5 6.06 42.60 15.03
N VAL A 6 7.25 42.28 14.52
CA VAL A 6 7.34 41.48 13.27
C VAL A 6 8.42 40.39 13.26
N ASP A 7 9.00 40.02 14.40
CA ASP A 7 10.12 39.05 14.39
C ASP A 7 9.98 37.90 15.41
N LYS A 8 8.79 37.28 15.45
CA LYS A 8 8.53 36.07 16.24
C LYS A 8 8.02 34.87 15.45
N ARG A 9 7.83 35.00 14.13
CA ARG A 9 7.37 33.90 13.25
C ARG A 9 8.45 33.28 12.36
N LEU A 10 9.68 33.78 12.45
CA LEU A 10 10.89 33.14 11.95
C LEU A 10 11.72 32.54 13.10
N LYS A 11 11.06 32.03 14.15
CA LYS A 11 11.56 30.81 14.81
C LYS A 11 11.30 29.64 13.88
N GLN A 12 12.02 29.73 12.77
CA GLN A 12 12.43 28.66 11.92
C GLN A 12 12.72 27.48 12.84
N VAL A 13 12.15 26.35 12.45
CA VAL A 13 12.49 25.04 12.95
C VAL A 13 13.97 24.81 12.60
N THR A 14 14.85 25.53 13.29
CA THR A 14 16.23 25.14 13.53
C THR A 14 16.09 24.02 14.54
N LEU A 15 15.55 22.89 14.08
CA LEU A 15 15.90 21.59 14.62
C LEU A 15 17.41 21.65 14.76
N ASP A 16 17.83 21.62 16.01
CA ASP A 16 19.20 21.57 16.46
C ASP A 16 19.94 20.53 15.60
N ARG A 17 20.56 20.98 14.50
CA ARG A 17 21.28 20.12 13.53
C ARG A 17 22.45 19.39 14.19
N THR A 18 22.76 19.79 15.43
CA THR A 18 23.84 19.35 16.27
C THR A 18 23.51 18.11 17.12
N GLU A 19 22.25 17.74 17.30
CA GLU A 19 21.91 16.52 18.07
C GLU A 19 21.93 15.23 17.24
N VAL A 20 21.90 15.33 15.91
CA VAL A 20 21.85 14.17 15.00
C VAL A 20 23.21 13.45 14.89
N LEU A 21 24.30 14.05 15.37
CA LEU A 21 25.67 13.55 15.22
C LEU A 21 26.26 12.98 16.52
N LYS A 22 25.43 12.39 17.39
CA LYS A 22 25.92 11.57 18.53
C LYS A 22 26.10 10.08 18.16
N GLY A 23 26.10 9.77 16.86
CA GLY A 23 26.35 8.42 16.34
C GLY A 23 27.81 8.23 15.92
N ASP A 24 28.26 6.98 15.85
CA ASP A 24 29.57 6.62 15.29
C ASP A 24 29.73 7.23 13.88
N PRO A 25 30.76 8.07 13.63
CA PRO A 25 30.98 8.70 12.33
C PRO A 25 31.10 7.71 11.16
N SER A 26 31.57 6.49 11.42
CA SER A 26 31.64 5.44 10.39
C SER A 26 30.25 5.03 9.89
N LEU A 27 29.27 4.94 10.80
CA LEU A 27 27.89 4.57 10.48
C LEU A 27 27.20 5.63 9.61
N LEU A 28 27.55 6.91 9.77
CA LEU A 28 27.00 8.00 8.96
C LEU A 28 27.49 7.94 7.51
N ASN A 29 28.76 7.57 7.30
CA ASN A 29 29.32 7.37 5.97
C ASN A 29 28.68 6.14 5.30
N ASP A 30 28.54 5.02 6.02
CA ASP A 30 27.89 3.81 5.50
C ASP A 30 26.43 4.06 5.11
N LEU A 31 25.70 4.88 5.88
CA LEU A 31 24.34 5.29 5.53
C LEU A 31 24.32 6.19 4.29
N ALA A 32 25.26 7.13 4.16
CA ALA A 32 25.38 7.99 2.98
C ALA A 32 25.67 7.16 1.73
N ASP A 33 26.61 6.21 1.80
CA ASP A 33 26.95 5.29 0.73
C ASP A 33 25.75 4.40 0.35
N PHE A 34 25.01 3.89 1.33
CA PHE A 34 23.79 3.13 1.08
C PHE A 34 22.78 3.94 0.25
N PHE A 35 22.54 5.21 0.59
CA PHE A 35 21.62 6.06 -0.17
C PHE A 35 22.14 6.38 -1.58
N ALA A 36 23.42 6.73 -1.69
CA ALA A 36 24.04 7.07 -2.96
C ALA A 36 24.05 5.89 -3.94
N LEU A 37 24.33 4.68 -3.44
CA LEU A 37 24.44 3.47 -4.27
C LEU A 37 23.10 2.80 -4.54
N SER A 38 22.16 2.83 -3.59
CA SER A 38 20.90 2.08 -3.69
C SER A 38 19.73 2.89 -4.25
N ASN A 39 19.90 4.21 -4.39
CA ASN A 39 18.86 5.14 -4.83
C ASN A 39 17.52 4.96 -4.10
N VAL A 40 17.58 4.78 -2.78
CA VAL A 40 16.40 4.61 -1.93
C VAL A 40 16.02 5.91 -1.22
N PRO A 41 14.73 6.16 -0.95
CA PRO A 41 14.30 7.32 -0.20
C PRO A 41 14.91 7.40 1.22
N PHE A 42 15.30 8.59 1.66
CA PHE A 42 15.87 8.83 2.99
C PHE A 42 14.94 8.43 4.15
N ASN A 43 13.64 8.36 3.94
CA ASN A 43 12.69 7.94 4.97
C ASN A 43 12.77 6.44 5.30
N VAL A 44 13.48 5.62 4.51
CA VAL A 44 13.60 4.17 4.74
C VAL A 44 14.20 3.84 6.11
N VAL A 45 15.14 4.66 6.61
CA VAL A 45 15.80 4.44 7.92
C VAL A 45 14.85 4.61 9.11
N LYS A 46 13.71 5.29 8.89
CA LYS A 46 12.66 5.47 9.90
C LYS A 46 11.71 4.28 9.97
N LEU A 47 11.76 3.36 9.00
CA LEU A 47 10.87 2.21 8.99
C LEU A 47 11.28 1.22 10.09
N PRO A 48 10.35 0.74 10.93
CA PRO A 48 10.67 -0.23 11.98
C PRO A 48 11.30 -1.52 11.46
N CYS A 49 10.97 -1.93 10.24
CA CYS A 49 11.57 -3.10 9.59
C CYS A 49 13.06 -2.87 9.27
N PHE A 50 13.43 -1.69 8.78
CA PHE A 50 14.82 -1.33 8.51
C PHE A 50 15.64 -1.29 9.81
N GLN A 51 15.10 -0.68 10.86
CA GLN A 51 15.77 -0.61 12.18
C GLN A 51 16.01 -1.98 12.82
N ARG A 52 15.17 -2.98 12.50
CA ARG A 52 15.39 -4.37 12.90
C ARG A 52 16.39 -5.08 11.98
N LEU A 53 16.35 -4.80 10.67
CA LEU A 53 17.23 -5.40 9.67
C LEU A 53 18.70 -5.08 9.95
N ILE A 54 19.03 -3.84 10.31
CA ILE A 54 20.41 -3.43 10.64
C ILE A 54 21.01 -4.16 11.85
N ARG A 55 20.19 -4.85 12.64
CA ARG A 55 20.63 -5.65 13.80
C ARG A 55 20.86 -7.12 13.45
N ILE A 56 20.53 -7.55 12.23
CA ILE A 56 20.70 -8.93 11.78
C ILE A 56 22.17 -9.15 11.41
N PRO A 57 22.84 -10.17 11.96
CA PRO A 57 24.20 -10.52 11.58
C PRO A 57 24.33 -10.80 10.08
N LYS A 58 25.44 -10.41 9.46
CA LYS A 58 25.64 -10.48 8.00
C LYS A 58 25.47 -11.90 7.45
N GLU A 59 25.95 -12.89 8.19
CA GLU A 59 25.85 -14.32 7.89
C GLU A 59 24.40 -14.84 7.85
N ASN A 60 23.46 -14.11 8.47
CA ASN A 60 22.04 -14.45 8.50
C ASN A 60 21.22 -13.66 7.48
N ILE A 61 21.85 -12.80 6.66
CA ILE A 61 21.15 -12.06 5.62
C ILE A 61 20.83 -13.01 4.46
N PRO A 62 19.54 -13.23 4.16
CA PRO A 62 19.14 -14.13 3.08
C PRO A 62 19.61 -13.58 1.73
N ASN A 63 20.00 -14.49 0.83
CA ASN A 63 20.39 -14.11 -0.52
C ASN A 63 19.17 -13.74 -1.39
N ARG A 64 19.44 -13.12 -2.54
CA ARG A 64 18.41 -12.64 -3.48
C ARG A 64 17.40 -13.70 -3.95
N HIS A 65 17.76 -14.98 -3.91
CA HIS A 65 16.87 -16.08 -4.31
C HIS A 65 16.00 -16.57 -3.15
N GLN A 66 16.48 -16.46 -1.91
CA GLN A 66 15.76 -16.84 -0.69
C GLN A 66 14.67 -15.81 -0.32
N ILE A 67 14.94 -14.51 -0.53
CA ILE A 67 14.02 -13.43 -0.18
C ILE A 67 12.64 -13.59 -0.86
N PRO A 68 12.52 -13.62 -2.20
CA PRO A 68 11.22 -13.67 -2.87
C PRO A 68 10.52 -15.03 -2.66
N ASN A 69 11.26 -16.12 -2.78
CA ASN A 69 10.68 -17.47 -2.84
C ASN A 69 10.28 -18.04 -1.48
N ILE A 70 10.96 -17.63 -0.40
CA ILE A 70 10.76 -18.22 0.93
C ILE A 70 10.17 -17.19 1.90
N LEU A 71 10.75 -15.99 1.95
CA LEU A 71 10.39 -15.02 2.98
C LEU A 71 9.19 -14.17 2.58
N VAL A 72 9.19 -13.63 1.35
CA VAL A 72 8.11 -12.77 0.89
C VAL A 72 6.82 -13.57 0.70
N LYS A 73 6.87 -14.73 0.04
CA LYS A 73 5.68 -15.57 -0.17
C LYS A 73 5.01 -15.97 1.15
N ASN A 74 5.74 -16.64 2.05
CA ASN A 74 5.17 -17.12 3.33
C ASN A 74 4.68 -15.95 4.20
N ARG A 75 5.40 -14.82 4.19
CA ARG A 75 5.01 -13.64 4.96
C ARG A 75 3.79 -12.95 4.36
N ALA A 76 3.71 -12.85 3.03
CA ALA A 76 2.57 -12.28 2.33
C ALA A 76 1.31 -13.10 2.61
N GLU A 77 1.37 -14.43 2.49
CA GLU A 77 0.26 -15.34 2.80
C GLU A 77 -0.19 -15.20 4.26
N THR A 78 0.75 -15.16 5.20
CA THR A 78 0.43 -14.97 6.64
C THR A 78 -0.23 -13.61 6.89
N LEU A 79 0.31 -12.54 6.31
CA LEU A 79 -0.24 -11.20 6.47
C LEU A 79 -1.62 -11.09 5.83
N GLN A 80 -1.80 -11.65 4.64
CA GLN A 80 -3.07 -11.69 3.93
C GLN A 80 -4.12 -12.44 4.73
N LYS A 81 -3.79 -13.63 5.25
CA LYS A 81 -4.67 -14.40 6.13
C LYS A 81 -5.08 -13.61 7.38
N ASN A 82 -4.11 -13.07 8.12
CA ASN A 82 -4.37 -12.26 9.31
C ASN A 82 -5.22 -11.01 8.99
N HIS A 83 -5.13 -10.51 7.76
CA HIS A 83 -5.93 -9.40 7.30
C HIS A 83 -7.38 -9.81 7.05
N TYR A 84 -7.56 -10.92 6.34
CA TYR A 84 -8.85 -11.50 6.00
C TYR A 84 -9.61 -12.04 7.22
N ASP A 85 -8.92 -12.52 8.26
CA ASP A 85 -9.54 -12.96 9.52
C ASP A 85 -10.33 -11.85 10.24
N LYS A 86 -10.10 -10.58 9.90
CA LYS A 86 -10.87 -9.44 10.42
C LYS A 86 -12.23 -9.27 9.75
N PHE A 87 -12.44 -9.93 8.61
CA PHE A 87 -13.65 -9.82 7.80
C PHE A 87 -14.59 -10.98 8.09
N SER A 88 -15.88 -10.69 8.11
CA SER A 88 -16.92 -11.70 8.18
C SER A 88 -17.42 -11.99 6.77
N SER A 89 -17.38 -13.26 6.36
CA SER A 89 -17.83 -13.71 5.04
C SER A 89 -19.33 -13.49 4.80
N SER A 90 -20.13 -13.31 5.85
CA SER A 90 -21.58 -13.09 5.78
C SER A 90 -22.00 -11.62 5.91
N MET A 91 -21.05 -10.70 6.08
CA MET A 91 -21.36 -9.28 6.24
C MET A 91 -21.17 -8.53 4.92
N PRO A 92 -22.06 -7.57 4.60
CA PRO A 92 -21.89 -6.76 3.40
C PRO A 92 -20.60 -5.95 3.44
N PHE A 93 -20.01 -5.69 2.28
CA PHE A 93 -18.82 -4.86 2.13
C PHE A 93 -18.95 -3.94 0.92
N ALA A 94 -18.18 -2.86 0.91
CA ALA A 94 -18.07 -1.96 -0.22
C ALA A 94 -16.75 -2.20 -0.95
N LEU A 95 -16.75 -2.00 -2.26
CA LEU A 95 -15.53 -1.94 -3.06
C LEU A 95 -15.22 -0.49 -3.42
N ALA A 96 -13.94 -0.14 -3.40
CA ALA A 96 -13.42 1.02 -4.12
C ALA A 96 -12.54 0.49 -5.25
N ILE A 97 -12.85 0.91 -6.47
CA ILE A 97 -12.16 0.48 -7.69
C ILE A 97 -11.54 1.70 -8.34
N ASP A 98 -10.26 1.58 -8.69
CA ASP A 98 -9.50 2.65 -9.32
C ASP A 98 -8.61 2.11 -10.43
N GLU A 99 -8.37 2.94 -11.44
CA GLU A 99 -7.47 2.63 -12.54
C GLU A 99 -6.46 3.76 -12.73
N TYR A 100 -5.18 3.42 -12.64
CA TYR A 100 -4.08 4.35 -12.84
C TYR A 100 -3.33 4.03 -14.13
N SER A 101 -3.14 5.02 -14.98
CA SER A 101 -2.43 4.88 -16.25
C SER A 101 -1.17 5.75 -16.28
N SER A 102 0.00 5.16 -16.56
CA SER A 102 1.27 5.88 -16.71
C SER A 102 2.25 5.11 -17.59
N ASN A 103 2.93 5.78 -18.52
CA ASN A 103 4.04 5.24 -19.33
C ASN A 103 3.79 3.82 -19.89
N ASN A 104 2.67 3.61 -20.58
CA ASN A 104 2.22 2.33 -21.17
C ASN A 104 1.81 1.23 -20.18
N GLN A 105 1.78 1.52 -18.88
CA GLN A 105 1.23 0.62 -17.87
C GLN A 105 -0.13 1.13 -17.40
N ARG A 106 -1.07 0.21 -17.22
CA ARG A 106 -2.38 0.47 -16.62
C ARG A 106 -2.50 -0.45 -15.43
N LEU A 107 -2.76 0.13 -14.27
CA LEU A 107 -2.86 -0.59 -13.01
C LEU A 107 -4.30 -0.51 -12.52
N PHE A 108 -4.87 -1.64 -12.16
CA PHE A 108 -6.21 -1.74 -11.61
C PHE A 108 -6.14 -2.15 -10.16
N CYS A 109 -6.69 -1.29 -9.32
CA CYS A 109 -6.68 -1.41 -7.87
C CYS A 109 -8.08 -1.68 -7.38
N ILE A 110 -8.22 -2.65 -6.48
CA ILE A 110 -9.46 -2.95 -5.80
C ILE A 110 -9.21 -2.92 -4.30
N THR A 111 -10.03 -2.16 -3.59
CA THR A 111 -10.00 -2.05 -2.13
C THR A 111 -11.35 -2.44 -1.56
N ALA A 112 -11.41 -3.52 -0.79
CA ALA A 112 -12.60 -3.94 -0.07
C ALA A 112 -12.66 -3.29 1.31
N SER A 113 -13.84 -2.79 1.71
CA SER A 113 -14.06 -2.17 3.00
C SER A 113 -15.31 -2.73 3.68
N GLN A 114 -15.18 -3.16 4.93
CA GLN A 114 -16.27 -3.72 5.72
C GLN A 114 -16.33 -3.06 7.09
N LEU A 115 -17.51 -2.62 7.50
CA LEU A 115 -17.74 -2.15 8.86
C LEU A 115 -18.09 -3.34 9.77
N SER A 116 -17.24 -3.64 10.73
CA SER A 116 -17.48 -4.74 11.68
C SER A 116 -18.64 -4.43 12.64
N LYS A 117 -19.15 -5.46 13.32
CA LYS A 117 -20.18 -5.32 14.38
C LYS A 117 -19.76 -4.39 15.54
N LYS A 118 -18.45 -4.16 15.71
CA LYS A 118 -17.89 -3.25 16.73
C LYS A 118 -17.66 -1.83 16.18
N MET A 119 -18.23 -1.50 15.02
CA MET A 119 -18.06 -0.21 14.34
C MET A 119 -16.61 0.11 13.98
N VAL A 120 -15.78 -0.92 13.79
CA VAL A 120 -14.41 -0.77 13.29
C VAL A 120 -14.42 -0.98 11.78
N LEU A 121 -13.89 -0.01 11.03
CA LEU A 121 -13.69 -0.11 9.59
C LEU A 121 -12.47 -1.00 9.31
N ASN A 122 -12.72 -2.11 8.61
CA ASN A 122 -11.67 -2.97 8.09
C ASN A 122 -11.53 -2.71 6.59
N THR A 123 -10.30 -2.53 6.12
CA THR A 123 -10.00 -2.26 4.71
C THR A 123 -8.96 -3.25 4.23
N ALA A 124 -9.18 -3.87 3.07
CA ALA A 124 -8.26 -4.80 2.43
C ALA A 124 -7.97 -4.38 1.00
N HIS A 125 -6.70 -4.23 0.67
CA HIS A 125 -6.27 -4.09 -0.71
C HIS A 125 -6.17 -5.49 -1.32
N LEU A 126 -6.90 -5.72 -2.41
CA LEU A 126 -6.76 -6.92 -3.21
C LEU A 126 -5.51 -6.81 -4.11
N PRO A 127 -5.06 -7.91 -4.72
CA PRO A 127 -3.91 -7.87 -5.62
C PRO A 127 -4.04 -6.78 -6.69
N LEU A 128 -2.96 -6.03 -6.89
CA LEU A 128 -2.86 -5.04 -7.95
C LEU A 128 -2.74 -5.76 -9.29
N ILE A 129 -3.55 -5.36 -10.27
CA ILE A 129 -3.62 -6.03 -11.57
C ILE A 129 -2.99 -5.11 -12.63
N ASP A 130 -1.98 -5.62 -13.32
CA ASP A 130 -1.43 -4.96 -14.50
C ASP A 130 -2.32 -5.29 -15.71
N ILE A 131 -2.87 -4.26 -16.34
CA ILE A 131 -3.76 -4.37 -17.50
C ILE A 131 -2.98 -4.00 -18.76
N GLU A 132 -2.88 -4.97 -19.67
CA GLU A 132 -2.46 -4.66 -21.04
C GLU A 132 -3.47 -3.71 -21.70
N SER A 133 -3.01 -2.61 -22.29
CA SER A 133 -3.90 -1.51 -22.74
C SER A 133 -5.09 -1.93 -23.63
N LYS A 134 -4.98 -3.06 -24.35
CA LYS A 134 -6.05 -3.61 -25.22
C LYS A 134 -7.11 -4.43 -24.48
N THR A 135 -6.88 -4.82 -23.23
CA THR A 135 -7.77 -5.71 -22.45
C THR A 135 -8.64 -4.97 -21.44
N ALA A 136 -8.59 -3.64 -21.37
CA ALA A 136 -9.33 -2.84 -20.40
C ALA A 136 -10.82 -2.61 -20.74
N SER A 137 -11.55 -3.62 -21.22
CA SER A 137 -13.01 -3.52 -21.42
C SER A 137 -13.77 -3.67 -20.10
N GLY A 138 -15.02 -3.22 -20.04
CA GLY A 138 -15.83 -3.33 -18.82
C GLY A 138 -16.01 -4.79 -18.35
N GLU A 139 -16.20 -5.71 -19.29
CA GLU A 139 -16.34 -7.14 -18.99
C GLU A 139 -15.05 -7.72 -18.39
N ASN A 140 -13.89 -7.34 -18.95
CA ASN A 140 -12.61 -7.81 -18.43
C ASN A 140 -12.31 -7.23 -17.05
N LEU A 141 -12.61 -5.95 -16.82
CA LEU A 141 -12.50 -5.33 -15.50
C LEU A 141 -13.42 -6.02 -14.47
N ALA A 142 -14.65 -6.36 -14.85
CA ALA A 142 -15.55 -7.11 -13.99
C ALA A 142 -15.00 -8.52 -13.69
N GLN A 143 -14.41 -9.18 -14.69
CA GLN A 143 -13.76 -10.47 -14.48
C GLN A 143 -12.55 -10.37 -13.55
N PHE A 144 -11.75 -9.31 -13.67
CA PHE A 144 -10.65 -9.03 -12.74
C PHE A 144 -11.13 -8.86 -11.30
N VAL A 145 -12.26 -8.18 -11.09
CA VAL A 145 -12.89 -8.09 -9.76
C VAL A 145 -13.29 -9.48 -9.27
N LYS A 146 -13.99 -10.28 -10.09
CA LYS A 146 -14.42 -11.64 -9.70
C LYS A 146 -13.23 -12.51 -9.31
N ASN A 147 -12.20 -12.55 -10.15
CA ASN A 147 -10.97 -13.32 -9.90
C ASN A 147 -10.26 -12.86 -8.63
N ALA A 148 -10.20 -11.55 -8.38
CA ALA A 148 -9.57 -11.00 -7.18
C ALA A 148 -10.30 -11.39 -5.87
N LEU A 149 -11.59 -11.75 -5.95
CA LEU A 149 -12.39 -12.19 -4.81
C LEU A 149 -12.34 -13.71 -4.58
N GLU A 150 -11.95 -14.54 -5.56
CA GLU A 150 -12.00 -16.01 -5.47
C GLU A 150 -11.22 -16.56 -4.27
N ASP A 151 -10.02 -16.03 -4.02
CA ASP A 151 -9.13 -16.45 -2.92
C ASP A 151 -9.34 -15.66 -1.61
N THR A 152 -10.53 -15.07 -1.45
CA THR A 152 -10.83 -14.17 -0.33
C THR A 152 -12.10 -14.59 0.41
N PRO A 153 -12.32 -14.12 1.66
CA PRO A 153 -13.60 -14.34 2.35
C PRO A 153 -14.75 -13.52 1.75
N PHE A 154 -14.47 -12.64 0.79
CA PHE A 154 -15.46 -11.80 0.14
C PHE A 154 -16.23 -12.60 -0.90
N LYS A 155 -17.55 -12.42 -0.90
CA LYS A 155 -18.45 -13.05 -1.86
C LYS A 155 -19.14 -12.00 -2.70
N LEU A 156 -19.31 -12.26 -3.99
CA LEU A 156 -19.83 -11.28 -4.94
C LEU A 156 -21.22 -10.78 -4.52
N GLU A 157 -22.06 -11.68 -4.04
CA GLU A 157 -23.42 -11.41 -3.53
C GLU A 157 -23.45 -10.50 -2.29
N ASN A 158 -22.32 -10.29 -1.61
CA ASN A 158 -22.22 -9.46 -0.41
C ASN A 158 -21.68 -8.05 -0.72
N ILE A 159 -21.46 -7.70 -1.99
CA ILE A 159 -21.08 -6.33 -2.35
C ILE A 159 -22.30 -5.43 -2.18
N ALA A 160 -22.21 -4.50 -1.24
CA ALA A 160 -23.27 -3.53 -0.96
C ALA A 160 -23.19 -2.28 -1.84
N ALA A 161 -21.97 -1.88 -2.23
CA ALA A 161 -21.73 -0.67 -3.01
C ALA A 161 -20.35 -0.72 -3.69
N ILE A 162 -20.22 -0.01 -4.80
CA ILE A 162 -18.95 0.20 -5.50
C ILE A 162 -18.70 1.70 -5.67
N THR A 163 -17.62 2.20 -5.06
CA THR A 163 -17.09 3.54 -5.31
C THR A 163 -16.08 3.48 -6.44
N ARG A 164 -16.22 4.36 -7.44
CA ARG A 164 -15.43 4.33 -8.67
C ARG A 164 -15.28 5.71 -9.30
N ASP A 165 -14.39 5.83 -10.27
CA ASP A 165 -14.20 7.04 -11.09
C ASP A 165 -15.26 7.19 -12.21
N GLY A 166 -15.20 8.26 -13.00
CA GLY A 166 -16.12 8.49 -14.11
C GLY A 166 -15.84 7.67 -15.39
N GLY A 167 -14.88 6.74 -15.38
CA GLY A 167 -14.42 6.04 -16.57
C GLY A 167 -15.49 5.15 -17.19
N ALA A 168 -15.69 5.25 -18.51
CA ALA A 168 -16.75 4.49 -19.21
C ALA A 168 -16.63 2.97 -19.00
N ASN A 169 -15.40 2.43 -19.03
CA ASN A 169 -15.16 1.00 -18.85
C ASN A 169 -15.39 0.56 -17.40
N ILE A 170 -15.08 1.38 -16.41
CA ILE A 170 -15.34 1.07 -15.01
C ILE A 170 -16.85 1.12 -14.71
N ILE A 171 -17.57 2.07 -15.30
CA ILE A 171 -19.05 2.11 -15.26
C ILE A 171 -19.63 0.83 -15.87
N ALA A 172 -19.14 0.41 -17.04
CA ALA A 172 -19.57 -0.82 -17.68
C ALA A 172 -19.27 -2.05 -16.81
N ALA A 173 -18.09 -2.09 -16.17
CA ALA A 173 -17.71 -3.16 -15.26
C ALA A 173 -18.67 -3.28 -14.07
N CYS A 174 -19.07 -2.16 -13.45
CA CYS A 174 -20.02 -2.18 -12.34
C CYS A 174 -21.38 -2.74 -12.76
N ARG A 175 -21.85 -2.40 -13.98
CA ARG A 175 -23.08 -2.98 -14.55
C ARG A 175 -22.95 -4.49 -14.76
N CYS A 176 -21.79 -4.96 -15.23
CA CYS A 176 -21.51 -6.39 -15.41
C CYS A 176 -21.40 -7.16 -14.08
N LEU A 177 -21.17 -6.47 -12.97
CA LEU A 177 -21.16 -7.05 -11.62
C LEU A 177 -22.57 -7.12 -11.01
N GLU A 178 -23.58 -6.54 -11.67
CA GLU A 178 -24.98 -6.48 -11.18
C GLU A 178 -25.11 -5.84 -9.79
N VAL A 179 -24.18 -4.93 -9.45
CA VAL A 179 -24.22 -4.15 -8.21
C VAL A 179 -24.66 -2.74 -8.54
N ASP A 180 -25.64 -2.22 -7.78
CA ASP A 180 -26.02 -0.82 -7.87
C ASP A 180 -24.82 0.07 -7.48
N SER A 181 -24.32 0.83 -8.46
CA SER A 181 -23.17 1.75 -8.33
C SER A 181 -23.58 3.17 -8.04
#